data_AF-A0A3B8Y2V3-F1
#
_entry.id   AF-A0A3B8Y2V3-F1
#
_cell.length_a   1.000
_cell.length_b   1.000
_cell.length_c   1.000
_cell.angle_alpha   90.00
_cell.angle_beta   90.00
_cell.angle_gamma   90.00
#
_symmetry.space_group_name_H-M   'P 1'
#
loop_
_entity.id
_entity.type
_entity.pdbx_description
1 polymer ?
#
loop_
_entity_poly.entity_id
_entity_poly.type
_entity_poly.pdbx_seq_one_letter_code
_entity_poly.pdbx_strand_id
1 'polypeptide(L)'
;MTNYNRNIDNLEKKAVLWWPENLNQANASISVVPKLLKTQDDFFKIIALAKQNPYQVFDLIEASKFLANLFLKHLCVLADYGGEPIQRLGKAFKSIFCSNNGKFFISFTWQSHDYVYEFQSLPLRLYCSIFR
;
A
#
# COMPACT_ATOMS: atom_id res chain seq x y z
N MET A 1 -11.81 -40.32 -28.33
CA MET A 1 -11.89 -38.86 -28.08
C MET A 1 -13.08 -38.59 -27.17
N THR A 2 -12.85 -38.16 -25.94
CA THR A 2 -13.93 -37.87 -24.99
C THR A 2 -14.67 -36.60 -25.43
N ASN A 3 -15.96 -36.77 -25.74
CA ASN A 3 -16.83 -35.71 -26.21
C ASN A 3 -17.23 -34.83 -25.01
N TYR A 4 -16.42 -33.80 -24.70
CA TYR A 4 -16.74 -32.86 -23.63
C TYR A 4 -17.88 -31.95 -24.09
N ASN A 5 -19.11 -32.31 -23.72
CA ASN A 5 -20.26 -31.46 -23.95
C ASN A 5 -20.20 -30.28 -22.96
N ARG A 6 -19.70 -29.12 -23.43
CA ARG A 6 -19.44 -27.89 -22.67
C ARG A 6 -20.72 -27.09 -22.40
N ASN A 7 -21.78 -27.73 -21.89
CA ASN A 7 -22.89 -26.97 -21.32
C ASN A 7 -22.42 -26.29 -20.01
N ILE A 8 -22.78 -25.02 -19.83
CA ILE A 8 -22.48 -24.22 -18.63
C ILE A 8 -22.85 -24.99 -17.36
N ASP A 9 -24.02 -25.62 -17.33
CA ASP A 9 -24.50 -26.40 -16.17
C ASP A 9 -23.58 -27.57 -15.80
N ASN A 10 -22.94 -28.19 -16.79
CA ASN A 10 -22.03 -29.33 -16.57
C ASN A 10 -20.62 -28.86 -16.16
N LEU A 11 -20.24 -27.65 -16.58
CA LEU A 11 -18.97 -27.04 -16.17
C LEU A 11 -19.07 -26.54 -14.73
N GLU A 12 -20.18 -25.90 -14.35
CA GLU A 12 -20.40 -25.41 -12.99
C GLU A 12 -20.34 -26.54 -11.95
N LYS A 13 -20.97 -27.69 -12.23
CA LYS A 13 -20.91 -28.88 -11.35
C LYS A 13 -19.51 -29.40 -11.07
N LYS A 14 -18.55 -29.14 -11.97
CA LYS A 14 -17.15 -29.57 -11.84
C LYS A 14 -16.22 -28.40 -11.51
N ALA A 15 -16.73 -27.18 -11.51
CA ALA A 15 -15.96 -25.98 -11.26
C ALA A 15 -15.70 -25.85 -9.77
N VAL A 16 -14.45 -25.58 -9.43
CA VAL A 16 -14.06 -25.12 -8.10
C VAL A 16 -14.22 -23.61 -8.11
N LEU A 17 -15.39 -23.13 -7.69
CA LEU A 17 -15.74 -21.70 -7.66
C LEU A 17 -14.90 -20.90 -6.67
N TRP A 18 -14.46 -21.57 -5.59
CA TRP A 18 -13.66 -20.98 -4.51
C TRP A 18 -12.44 -21.83 -4.26
N TRP A 19 -11.32 -21.20 -3.92
CA TRP A 19 -10.13 -21.96 -3.54
C TRP A 19 -10.42 -22.82 -2.30
N PRO A 20 -9.97 -24.09 -2.30
CA PRO A 20 -10.05 -24.93 -1.12
C PRO A 20 -9.21 -24.35 0.02
N GLU A 21 -9.63 -24.62 1.25
CA GLU A 21 -9.13 -23.96 2.46
C GLU A 21 -7.60 -24.07 2.63
N ASN A 22 -7.01 -25.20 2.24
CA ASN A 22 -5.56 -25.39 2.27
C ASN A 22 -4.80 -24.41 1.35
N LEU A 23 -5.37 -24.06 0.19
CA LEU A 23 -4.79 -23.07 -0.73
C LEU A 23 -5.01 -21.64 -0.20
N ASN A 24 -6.14 -21.37 0.44
CA ASN A 24 -6.38 -20.08 1.11
C ASN A 24 -5.36 -19.84 2.23
N GLN A 25 -5.09 -20.85 3.05
CA GLN A 25 -4.11 -20.76 4.15
C GLN A 25 -2.67 -20.59 3.65
N ALA A 26 -2.30 -21.36 2.62
CA ALA A 26 -0.99 -21.20 1.96
C ALA A 26 -0.84 -19.79 1.37
N ASN A 27 -1.88 -19.28 0.71
CA ASN A 27 -1.87 -17.94 0.14
C ASN A 27 -1.91 -16.85 1.20
N ALA A 28 -2.63 -17.01 2.31
CA ALA A 28 -2.62 -16.05 3.41
C ALA A 28 -1.24 -15.90 4.07
N SER A 29 -0.39 -16.93 3.94
CA SER A 29 0.98 -16.94 4.45
C SER A 29 1.96 -16.22 3.50
N ILE A 30 1.62 -16.12 2.21
CA ILE A 30 2.50 -15.58 1.15
C ILE A 30 2.01 -14.21 0.66
N SER A 31 0.71 -14.03 0.54
CA SER A 31 0.07 -12.87 -0.06
C SER A 31 -0.16 -11.76 0.97
N VAL A 32 0.11 -10.54 0.54
CA VAL A 32 -0.10 -9.34 1.34
C VAL A 32 -1.59 -9.00 1.52
N VAL A 33 -2.46 -9.44 0.59
CA VAL A 33 -3.88 -9.03 0.53
C VAL A 33 -4.68 -9.49 1.76
N PRO A 34 -4.61 -10.77 2.20
CA PRO A 34 -5.33 -11.19 3.41
C PRO A 34 -4.89 -10.45 4.67
N LYS A 35 -3.59 -10.08 4.75
CA LYS A 35 -3.06 -9.27 5.85
C LYS A 35 -3.58 -7.83 5.80
N LEU A 36 -3.69 -7.25 4.62
CA LEU A 36 -4.29 -5.92 4.44
C LEU A 36 -5.75 -5.93 4.87
N LEU A 37 -6.57 -6.86 4.38
CA LEU A 37 -7.98 -6.97 4.76
C LEU A 37 -8.16 -7.06 6.29
N LYS A 38 -7.36 -7.88 6.98
CA LYS A 38 -7.40 -8.00 8.44
C LYS A 38 -7.03 -6.72 9.20
N THR A 39 -6.23 -5.84 8.60
CA THR A 39 -5.70 -4.63 9.26
C THR A 39 -6.33 -3.34 8.73
N GLN A 40 -7.35 -3.46 7.88
CA GLN A 40 -7.99 -2.35 7.20
C GLN A 40 -8.74 -1.43 8.16
N ASP A 41 -9.45 -2.01 9.14
CA ASP A 41 -10.20 -1.22 10.12
C ASP A 41 -9.29 -0.35 10.98
N ASP A 42 -8.13 -0.88 11.39
CA ASP A 42 -7.15 -0.15 12.18
C ASP A 42 -6.48 0.96 11.37
N PHE A 43 -6.18 0.70 10.09
CA PHE A 43 -5.72 1.73 9.16
C PHE A 43 -6.73 2.89 9.07
N PHE A 44 -8.03 2.60 8.91
CA PHE A 44 -9.05 3.64 8.82
C PHE A 44 -9.20 4.44 10.12
N LYS A 45 -9.09 3.80 11.29
CA LYS A 45 -9.12 4.51 12.58
C LYS A 45 -7.98 5.52 12.68
N ILE A 46 -6.76 5.14 12.28
CA ILE A 46 -5.60 6.04 12.29
C ILE A 46 -5.84 7.25 11.37
N ILE A 47 -6.28 7.03 10.13
CA ILE A 47 -6.58 8.11 9.19
C ILE A 47 -7.70 9.01 9.70
N ALA A 48 -8.75 8.43 10.30
CA ALA A 48 -9.88 9.18 10.82
C ALA A 48 -9.52 10.07 12.02
N LEU A 49 -8.47 9.71 12.77
CA LEU A 49 -7.94 10.50 13.89
C LEU A 49 -6.95 11.57 13.43
N ALA A 50 -6.22 11.35 12.35
CA ALA A 50 -5.20 12.25 11.78
C ALA A 50 -5.80 13.45 11.01
N LYS A 51 -6.85 14.09 11.54
CA LYS A 51 -7.64 15.11 10.83
C LYS A 51 -7.26 16.56 11.10
N GLN A 52 -6.44 16.82 12.12
CA GLN A 52 -6.11 18.20 12.52
C GLN A 52 -4.77 18.69 11.98
N ASN A 53 -3.83 17.77 11.72
CA ASN A 53 -2.53 18.10 11.16
C ASN A 53 -2.04 16.95 10.27
N PRO A 54 -1.52 17.22 9.06
CA PRO A 54 -1.05 16.17 8.15
C PRO A 54 0.10 15.32 8.72
N TYR A 55 0.87 15.84 9.69
CA TYR A 55 1.97 15.13 10.35
C TYR A 55 1.52 14.26 11.53
N GLN A 56 0.30 14.49 12.07
CA GLN A 56 -0.24 13.73 13.20
C GLN A 56 -0.32 12.22 12.90
N VAL A 57 -0.42 11.86 11.63
CA VAL A 57 -0.42 10.46 11.19
C VAL A 57 0.82 9.71 11.66
N PHE A 58 1.99 10.36 11.73
CA PHE A 58 3.22 9.72 12.18
C PHE A 58 3.15 9.34 13.66
N ASP A 59 2.71 10.28 14.50
CA ASP A 59 2.55 10.06 15.94
C ASP A 59 1.52 8.96 16.23
N LEU A 60 0.42 8.94 15.46
CA LEU A 60 -0.64 7.94 15.63
C LEU A 60 -0.20 6.54 15.19
N ILE A 61 0.60 6.42 14.13
CA ILE A 61 1.19 5.14 13.71
C ILE A 61 2.09 4.60 14.84
N GLU A 62 2.94 5.46 15.41
CA GLU A 62 3.84 5.07 16.51
C GLU A 62 3.05 4.68 17.77
N ALA A 63 2.09 5.51 18.19
CA ALA A 63 1.28 5.28 19.39
C ALA A 63 0.42 4.00 19.29
N SER A 64 -0.14 3.72 18.12
CA SER A 64 -0.92 2.50 17.86
C SER A 64 -0.06 1.25 17.69
N LYS A 65 1.28 1.40 17.62
CA LYS A 65 2.23 0.34 17.26
C LYS A 65 1.89 -0.32 15.92
N PHE A 66 1.23 0.42 15.03
CA PHE A 66 0.90 -0.06 13.70
C PHE A 66 2.16 -0.05 12.85
N LEU A 67 2.38 -1.12 12.08
CA LEU A 67 3.58 -1.23 11.26
C LEU A 67 3.55 -0.20 10.13
N ALA A 68 4.50 0.75 10.12
CA ALA A 68 4.54 1.84 9.14
C ALA A 68 4.61 1.34 7.68
N ASN A 69 5.32 0.23 7.43
CA ASN A 69 5.35 -0.40 6.11
C ASN A 69 4.00 -0.98 5.69
N LEU A 70 3.22 -1.52 6.63
CA LEU A 70 1.86 -1.99 6.38
C LEU A 70 0.90 -0.83 6.12
N PHE A 71 1.10 0.29 6.82
CA PHE A 71 0.32 1.51 6.61
C PHE A 71 0.54 2.07 5.20
N LEU A 72 1.80 2.11 4.78
CA LEU A 72 2.15 2.51 3.42
C LEU A 72 1.54 1.56 2.38
N LYS A 73 1.55 0.24 2.61
CA LYS A 73 0.90 -0.73 1.72
C LYS A 73 -0.60 -0.44 1.55
N HIS A 74 -1.31 -0.08 2.63
CA HIS A 74 -2.71 0.37 2.55
C HIS A 74 -2.89 1.63 1.69
N LEU A 75 -2.06 2.65 1.91
CA LEU A 75 -2.09 3.88 1.10
C LEU A 75 -1.83 3.62 -0.39
N CYS A 76 -0.85 2.77 -0.70
CA CYS A 76 -0.55 2.39 -2.08
C CYS A 76 -1.74 1.75 -2.78
N VAL A 77 -2.49 0.88 -2.08
CA VAL A 77 -3.70 0.25 -2.65
C VAL A 77 -4.79 1.28 -2.90
N LEU A 78 -5.03 2.19 -1.95
CA LEU A 78 -6.08 3.22 -2.09
C LEU A 78 -5.76 4.25 -3.17
N ALA A 79 -4.49 4.60 -3.35
CA ALA A 79 -4.04 5.60 -4.31
C ALA A 79 -3.75 5.01 -5.70
N ASP A 80 -3.99 3.71 -5.92
CA ASP A 80 -3.52 2.97 -7.11
C ASP A 80 -2.03 3.24 -7.42
N TYR A 81 -1.22 3.36 -6.36
CA TYR A 81 0.17 3.77 -6.42
C TYR A 81 1.08 2.58 -6.18
N GLY A 82 1.29 1.81 -7.25
CA GLY A 82 2.03 0.55 -7.23
C GLY A 82 3.55 0.68 -7.43
N GLY A 83 4.18 -0.46 -7.70
CA GLY A 83 5.64 -0.55 -7.82
C GLY A 83 6.25 0.29 -8.95
N GLU A 84 5.59 0.39 -10.11
CA GLU A 84 6.13 1.15 -11.24
C GLU A 84 6.15 2.67 -10.97
N PRO A 85 5.04 3.32 -10.52
CA PRO A 85 5.06 4.73 -10.15
C PRO A 85 6.09 5.05 -9.06
N ILE A 86 6.21 4.20 -8.05
CA ILE A 86 7.21 4.34 -6.97
C ILE A 86 8.63 4.28 -7.52
N GLN A 87 8.92 3.32 -8.41
CA GLN A 87 10.25 3.21 -9.04
C GLN A 87 10.57 4.44 -9.89
N ARG A 88 9.58 4.95 -10.63
CA ARG A 88 9.72 6.16 -11.44
C ARG A 88 10.01 7.38 -10.58
N LEU A 89 9.28 7.54 -9.47
CA LEU A 89 9.51 8.59 -8.48
C LEU A 89 10.93 8.51 -7.92
N GLY A 90 11.39 7.30 -7.57
CA GLY A 90 12.76 7.09 -7.09
C GLY A 90 13.84 7.51 -8.10
N LYS A 91 13.66 7.19 -9.39
CA LYS A 91 14.57 7.61 -10.47
C LYS A 91 14.57 9.12 -10.70
N ALA A 92 13.39 9.75 -10.61
CA ALA A 92 13.20 11.17 -10.84
C ALA A 92 13.21 12.02 -9.56
N PHE A 93 13.62 11.44 -8.42
CA PHE A 93 13.48 12.08 -7.10
C PHE A 93 14.12 13.48 -7.07
N LYS A 94 15.36 13.59 -7.55
CA LYS A 94 16.12 14.84 -7.55
C LYS A 94 15.54 15.92 -8.47
N SER A 95 14.79 15.53 -9.50
CA SER A 95 14.14 16.47 -10.42
C SER A 95 12.74 16.88 -9.97
N ILE A 96 12.07 16.04 -9.17
CA ILE A 96 10.71 16.29 -8.69
C ILE A 96 10.73 17.12 -7.41
N PHE A 97 11.60 16.80 -6.47
CA PHE A 97 11.62 17.45 -5.16
C PHE A 97 12.65 18.59 -5.13
N CYS A 98 12.23 19.72 -4.56
CA CYS A 98 13.11 20.86 -4.36
C CYS A 98 14.23 20.51 -3.37
N SER A 99 15.39 21.12 -3.57
CA SER A 99 16.54 20.97 -2.67
C SER A 99 17.04 22.33 -2.21
N ASN A 100 17.29 22.48 -0.91
CA ASN A 100 17.93 23.64 -0.32
C ASN A 100 19.01 23.17 0.65
N ASN A 101 20.22 23.72 0.56
CA ASN A 101 21.37 23.36 1.39
C ASN A 101 21.63 21.83 1.50
N GLY A 102 21.41 21.09 0.41
CA GLY A 102 21.62 19.64 0.36
C GLY A 102 20.47 18.81 0.95
N LYS A 103 19.40 19.44 1.44
CA LYS A 103 18.21 18.76 1.96
C LYS A 103 17.06 18.89 0.98
N PHE A 104 16.35 17.79 0.76
CA PHE A 104 15.17 17.77 -0.09
C PHE A 104 13.92 18.05 0.72
N PHE A 105 12.94 18.70 0.11
CA PHE A 105 11.64 18.96 0.73
C PHE A 105 10.50 18.89 -0.30
N ILE A 106 9.29 18.71 0.21
CA ILE A 106 8.04 18.80 -0.55
C ILE A 106 7.14 19.85 0.12
N SER A 107 6.62 20.77 -0.68
CA SER A 107 5.58 21.72 -0.26
C SER A 107 4.22 21.23 -0.75
N PHE A 108 3.21 21.27 0.11
CA PHE A 108 1.85 20.84 -0.24
C PHE A 108 0.82 21.63 0.55
N THR A 109 -0.37 21.78 -0.04
CA THR A 109 -1.50 22.44 0.62
C THR A 109 -2.44 21.38 1.20
N TRP A 110 -2.84 21.56 2.44
CA TRP A 110 -3.80 20.70 3.13
C TRP A 110 -4.76 21.56 3.95
N GLN A 111 -6.07 21.33 3.78
CA GLN A 111 -7.13 22.16 4.39
C GLN A 111 -6.86 23.67 4.23
N SER A 112 -6.45 24.09 3.02
CA SER A 112 -6.13 25.48 2.68
C SER A 112 -4.94 26.11 3.43
N HIS A 113 -4.13 25.29 4.11
CA HIS A 113 -2.88 25.71 4.74
C HIS A 113 -1.70 25.06 4.01
N ASP A 114 -0.62 25.82 3.85
CA ASP A 114 0.59 25.33 3.22
C ASP A 114 1.53 24.71 4.24
N TYR A 115 2.02 23.52 3.91
CA TYR A 115 2.92 22.72 4.72
C TYR A 115 4.17 22.39 3.93
N VAL A 116 5.28 22.19 4.64
CA VAL A 116 6.56 21.79 4.06
C VAL A 116 7.10 20.60 4.84
N TYR A 117 7.30 19.48 4.14
CA TYR A 117 7.93 18.30 4.71
C TYR A 117 9.38 18.19 4.21
N GLU A 118 10.33 18.24 5.14
CA GLU A 118 11.74 17.98 4.89
C GLU A 118 12.01 16.46 4.97
N PHE A 119 12.62 15.90 3.93
CA PHE A 119 12.93 14.47 3.90
C PHE A 119 14.07 14.16 4.87
N GLN A 120 13.79 13.36 5.91
CA GLN A 120 14.80 12.94 6.90
C GLN A 120 15.86 11.99 6.34
N SER A 121 15.48 11.13 5.40
CA SER A 121 16.40 10.22 4.71
C SER A 121 15.97 10.03 3.27
N LEU A 122 16.93 10.07 2.35
CA LEU A 122 16.67 9.69 0.96
C LEU A 122 16.45 8.18 0.86
N PRO A 123 15.60 7.69 -0.05
CA PRO A 123 15.47 6.26 -0.29
C PRO A 123 16.82 5.72 -0.79
N LEU A 124 17.58 5.08 0.13
CA LEU A 124 18.79 4.33 -0.18
C LEU A 124 18.37 3.16 -1.07
N ARG A 125 18.80 3.18 -2.35
CA ARG A 125 18.58 2.13 -3.38
C ARG A 125 17.35 1.25 -3.12
N LEU A 126 16.22 1.63 -3.70
CA LEU A 126 14.98 0.84 -3.71
C LEU A 126 15.21 -0.53 -4.36
N TYR A 127 15.76 -1.50 -3.62
CA TYR A 127 15.38 -2.89 -3.81
C TYR A 127 13.96 -2.97 -3.28
N CYS A 128 12.98 -2.96 -4.20
CA CYS A 128 11.56 -2.92 -3.90
C CYS A 128 11.16 -4.11 -3.01
N SER A 129 11.24 -3.93 -1.69
CA SER A 129 10.73 -4.84 -0.67
C SER A 129 9.35 -4.41 -0.16
N ILE A 130 8.80 -3.30 -0.70
CA ILE A 130 7.47 -2.78 -0.34
C ILE A 130 6.36 -3.76 -0.69
N PHE A 131 6.57 -4.69 -1.62
CA PHE A 131 5.59 -5.72 -2.00
C PHE A 131 6.06 -7.16 -1.75
N ARG A 132 7.16 -7.35 -1.02
CA ARG A 132 7.49 -8.65 -0.42
C ARG A 132 6.80 -8.82 0.93
#